data_AF-B8ZX58-F1
#
_entry.id   AF-B8ZX58-F1
#
_cell.length_a   1.000
_cell.length_b   1.000
_cell.length_c   1.000
_cell.angle_alpha   90.00
_cell.angle_beta   90.00
_cell.angle_gamma   90.00
#
_symmetry.space_group_name_H-M   'P 1'
#
loop_
_entity.id
_entity.type
_entity.pdbx_description
1 polymer ?
#
loop_
_entity_poly.entity_id
_entity_poly.type
_entity_poly.pdbx_seq_one_letter_code
_entity_poly.pdbx_strand_id
1 'polypeptide(L)'
;VVGESDTTGTQIHFKPSADTFKNIHFSWDILAKRIRELSFLNSGVGIVLKDERSGKEELFKYEGGLRAFVEYLNTNKTPVNQVFHFNIQRA
;
A
#
# COMPACT_ATOMS: atom_id res chain seq x y z
N VAL A 1 31.03 -10.46 -7.75
CA VAL A 1 30.48 -11.33 -8.81
C VAL A 1 29.07 -10.86 -9.09
N VAL A 2 28.73 -10.56 -10.34
CA VAL A 2 27.35 -10.26 -10.77
C VAL A 2 26.75 -11.58 -11.25
N GLY A 3 25.54 -11.92 -10.79
CA GLY A 3 24.81 -13.11 -11.23
C GLY A 3 23.91 -12.82 -12.43
N GLU A 4 23.48 -13.87 -13.13
CA GLU A 4 22.48 -13.79 -14.20
C GLU A 4 21.06 -13.60 -13.60
N SER A 5 20.18 -12.87 -14.31
CA SER A 5 18.77 -12.67 -13.92
C SER A 5 17.91 -12.50 -15.17
N ASP A 6 16.77 -13.19 -15.20
CA ASP A 6 15.73 -13.03 -16.25
C ASP A 6 14.74 -11.89 -15.94
N THR A 7 14.92 -11.18 -14.82
CA THR A 7 13.98 -10.16 -14.33
C THR A 7 14.65 -8.82 -14.07
N THR A 8 13.85 -7.75 -14.09
CA THR A 8 14.27 -6.38 -13.78
C THR A 8 13.58 -5.88 -12.51
N GLY A 9 14.27 -5.04 -11.74
CA GLY A 9 13.72 -4.48 -10.53
C GLY A 9 14.76 -3.73 -9.70
N THR A 10 14.33 -3.19 -8.57
CA THR A 10 15.21 -2.55 -7.60
C THR A 10 14.79 -2.99 -6.21
N GLN A 11 15.74 -3.48 -5.43
CA GLN A 11 15.53 -3.87 -4.06
C GLN A 11 16.24 -2.88 -3.13
N ILE A 12 15.50 -2.41 -2.12
CA ILE A 12 16.03 -1.54 -1.08
C ILE A 12 15.81 -2.23 0.25
N HIS A 13 16.88 -2.33 1.05
CA HIS A 13 16.83 -2.79 2.43
C HIS A 13 17.59 -1.78 3.29
N PHE A 14 17.01 -1.40 4.42
CA PHE A 14 17.66 -0.47 5.34
C PHE A 14 17.33 -0.82 6.80
N LYS A 15 18.24 -0.45 7.69
CA LYS A 15 18.04 -0.49 9.14
C LYS A 15 17.99 0.95 9.66
N PRO A 16 16.92 1.35 10.37
CA PRO A 16 16.83 2.69 10.95
C PRO A 16 17.91 2.92 12.02
N SER A 17 18.45 4.14 12.09
CA SER A 17 19.46 4.54 13.08
C SER A 17 18.85 4.75 14.46
N ALA A 18 19.37 4.04 15.47
CA ALA A 18 18.93 4.17 16.87
C ALA A 18 19.33 5.51 17.51
N ASP A 19 20.38 6.16 17.00
CA ASP A 19 20.83 7.47 17.51
C ASP A 19 19.92 8.61 17.03
N THR A 20 19.24 8.42 15.90
CA THR A 20 18.33 9.42 15.31
C THR A 20 16.90 9.24 15.79
N PHE A 21 16.40 7.99 15.84
CA PHE A 21 14.99 7.71 16.12
C PHE A 21 14.82 7.08 17.51
N LYS A 22 13.88 7.63 18.30
CA LYS A 22 13.52 7.07 19.62
C LYS A 22 12.82 5.71 19.53
N ASN A 23 12.08 5.46 18.45
CA ASN A 23 11.40 4.18 18.20
C ASN A 23 11.72 3.73 16.78
N ILE A 24 12.34 2.56 16.67
CA ILE A 24 12.75 1.93 15.42
C ILE A 24 11.93 0.68 15.07
N HIS A 25 10.89 0.39 15.85
CA HIS A 25 9.98 -0.71 15.57
C HIS A 25 8.94 -0.29 14.54
N PHE A 26 8.94 -0.95 13.39
CA PHE A 26 7.91 -0.78 12.38
C PHE A 26 6.59 -1.39 12.84
N SER A 27 5.53 -0.58 12.78
CA SER A 27 4.15 -0.99 13.06
C SER A 27 3.48 -1.53 11.80
N TRP A 28 2.93 -2.74 11.91
CA TRP A 28 2.15 -3.36 10.84
C TRP A 28 0.99 -2.45 10.41
N ASP A 29 0.20 -1.97 11.37
CA ASP A 29 -1.05 -1.25 11.06
C ASP A 29 -0.80 0.07 10.33
N ILE A 30 0.31 0.75 10.67
CA ILE A 30 0.71 1.99 10.00
C ILE A 30 1.10 1.70 8.54
N LEU A 31 1.93 0.68 8.30
CA LEU A 31 2.37 0.30 6.95
C LEU A 31 1.20 -0.23 6.12
N ALA A 32 0.40 -1.13 6.68
CA ALA A 32 -0.76 -1.74 6.02
C ALA A 32 -1.78 -0.68 5.61
N LYS A 33 -2.07 0.30 6.49
CA LYS A 33 -2.94 1.43 6.13
C LYS A 33 -2.39 2.19 4.93
N ARG A 34 -1.11 2.55 4.94
CA ARG A 34 -0.50 3.33 3.86
C ARG A 34 -0.43 2.56 2.54
N ILE A 35 -0.09 1.28 2.60
CA ILE A 35 -0.03 0.41 1.41
C ILE A 35 -1.42 0.18 0.82
N ARG A 36 -2.44 -0.01 1.67
CA ARG A 36 -3.84 -0.12 1.23
C ARG A 36 -4.28 1.14 0.47
N GLU A 37 -4.01 2.33 1.01
CA GLU A 37 -4.26 3.60 0.31
C GLU A 37 -3.57 3.64 -1.06
N LEU A 38 -2.29 3.27 -1.12
CA LEU A 38 -1.52 3.26 -2.38
C LEU A 38 -2.08 2.28 -3.41
N SER A 39 -2.55 1.11 -2.97
CA SER A 39 -3.11 0.10 -3.87
C SER A 39 -4.43 0.54 -4.52
N PHE A 40 -5.23 1.37 -3.85
CA PHE A 40 -6.39 2.00 -4.48
C PHE A 40 -5.99 3.08 -5.50
N LEU A 41 -4.92 3.82 -5.24
CA LEU A 41 -4.45 4.87 -6.16
C LEU A 41 -3.82 4.30 -7.43
N ASN A 42 -3.24 3.10 -7.34
CA ASN A 42 -2.53 2.43 -8.44
C ASN A 42 -3.28 1.18 -8.89
N SER A 43 -4.48 1.39 -9.45
CA SER A 43 -5.32 0.30 -9.94
C SER A 43 -4.54 -0.62 -10.89
N GLY A 44 -4.56 -1.93 -10.61
CA GLY A 44 -3.82 -2.94 -11.38
C GLY A 44 -2.45 -3.31 -10.80
N VAL A 45 -1.93 -2.56 -9.83
CA VAL A 45 -0.70 -2.90 -9.11
C VAL A 45 -1.03 -3.73 -7.87
N GLY A 46 -0.37 -4.88 -7.72
CA GLY A 46 -0.42 -5.68 -6.49
C GLY A 46 0.75 -5.33 -5.59
N ILE A 47 0.47 -5.01 -4.32
CA ILE A 47 1.50 -4.73 -3.31
C ILE A 47 1.38 -5.78 -2.20
N VAL A 48 2.46 -6.52 -1.95
CA VAL A 48 2.53 -7.49 -0.85
C VAL A 48 3.22 -6.84 0.34
N LEU A 49 2.56 -6.84 1.51
CA LEU A 49 3.20 -6.52 2.78
C LEU A 49 3.40 -7.82 3.55
N LYS A 50 4.64 -8.09 3.95
CA LYS A 50 5.02 -9.27 4.73
C LYS A 50 5.80 -8.84 5.97
N ASP A 51 5.42 -9.39 7.12
CA ASP A 51 6.11 -9.21 8.38
C ASP A 51 6.67 -10.54 8.86
N GLU A 52 7.96 -10.71 8.63
CA GLU A 52 8.70 -11.94 8.94
C GLU A 52 8.79 -12.22 10.45
N ARG A 53 8.55 -11.22 11.31
CA ARG A 53 8.58 -11.39 12.78
C ARG A 53 7.39 -12.22 13.27
N SER A 54 6.25 -12.07 12.62
CA SER A 54 4.98 -12.73 12.98
C SER A 54 4.50 -13.75 11.95
N GLY A 55 5.09 -13.74 10.75
CA GLY A 55 4.62 -14.52 9.61
C GLY A 55 3.37 -13.95 8.93
N LYS A 56 2.89 -12.78 9.36
CA LYS A 56 1.71 -12.13 8.77
C LYS A 56 2.01 -11.61 7.37
N GLU A 57 1.10 -11.85 6.44
CA GLU A 57 1.20 -11.42 5.05
C GLU A 57 -0.18 -10.98 4.54
N GLU A 58 -0.23 -9.90 3.76
CA GLU A 58 -1.46 -9.39 3.13
C GLU A 58 -1.13 -8.88 1.72
N LEU A 59 -1.92 -9.31 0.74
CA LEU A 59 -1.86 -8.83 -0.65
C LEU A 59 -2.89 -7.72 -0.84
N PHE A 60 -2.41 -6.52 -1.17
CA PHE A 60 -3.22 -5.36 -1.50
C PHE A 60 -3.30 -5.20 -3.01
N LYS A 61 -4.44 -5.57 -3.60
CA LYS A 61 -4.72 -5.43 -5.02
C LYS A 61 -6.18 -5.03 -5.19
N TYR A 62 -6.44 -3.72 -5.28
CA TYR A 62 -7.79 -3.21 -5.47
C TYR A 62 -7.95 -2.64 -6.88
N GLU A 63 -9.17 -2.77 -7.37
CA GLU A 63 -9.62 -2.18 -8.63
C GLU A 63 -10.65 -1.09 -8.33
N GLY A 64 -10.96 -0.25 -9.32
CA GLY A 64 -11.95 0.83 -9.16
C GLY A 64 -11.40 2.14 -8.59
N GLY A 65 -10.09 2.21 -8.35
CA GLY A 65 -9.40 3.48 -8.11
C GLY A 65 -9.86 4.22 -6.84
N LEU A 66 -9.90 5.55 -6.94
CA LEU A 66 -10.35 6.44 -5.86
C LEU A 66 -11.81 6.24 -5.46
N ARG A 67 -12.68 5.80 -6.38
CA ARG A 67 -14.07 5.49 -6.04
C ARG A 67 -14.13 4.36 -4.99
N ALA A 68 -13.44 3.25 -5.26
CA ALA A 68 -13.38 2.11 -4.35
C ALA A 68 -12.71 2.47 -3.01
N PHE A 69 -11.73 3.40 -3.03
CA PHE A 69 -11.12 3.90 -1.80
C PHE A 69 -12.12 4.65 -0.91
N VAL A 70 -12.94 5.54 -1.49
CA VAL A 70 -13.96 6.29 -0.74
C VAL A 70 -15.03 5.34 -0.19
N GLU A 71 -15.44 4.33 -0.97
CA GLU A 71 -16.36 3.27 -0.52
C GLU A 71 -15.75 2.50 0.67
N TYR A 72 -14.47 2.14 0.60
CA TYR A 72 -13.73 1.52 1.71
C TYR A 72 -13.69 2.40 2.96
N LEU A 73 -13.35 3.69 2.83
CA LEU A 73 -13.33 4.64 3.96
C LEU A 73 -14.71 4.79 4.65
N ASN A 74 -15.78 4.56 3.90
CA ASN A 74 -17.15 4.64 4.38
C ASN A 74 -17.70 3.32 4.95
N THR A 75 -16.93 2.21 4.93
CA THR A 75 -17.42 0.88 5.38
C THR A 75 -17.96 0.90 6.82
N ASN A 76 -17.38 1.74 7.69
CA ASN A 76 -17.80 1.88 9.09
C ASN A 76 -18.61 3.16 9.36
N LYS A 77 -19.21 3.76 8.33
CA LYS A 77 -20.00 4.99 8.40
C LYS A 77 -21.33 4.80 7.66
N THR A 78 -22.33 5.62 7.96
CA THR A 78 -23.58 5.68 7.19
C THR A 78 -23.44 6.73 6.08
N PRO A 79 -23.32 6.35 4.79
CA PRO A 79 -23.22 7.32 3.70
C PRO A 79 -24.54 8.08 3.53
N VAL A 80 -24.45 9.39 3.28
CA VAL A 80 -25.64 10.23 3.02
C VAL A 80 -26.03 10.21 1.53
N ASN A 81 -25.06 9.96 0.65
CA ASN A 81 -25.23 9.93 -0.81
C ASN A 81 -24.28 8.92 -1.46
N GLN A 82 -24.53 8.60 -2.73
CA GLN A 82 -23.61 7.79 -3.52
C GLN A 82 -22.31 8.54 -3.82
N VAL A 83 -21.21 7.79 -3.96
CA VAL A 83 -19.89 8.34 -4.27
C VAL A 83 -19.90 8.95 -5.67
N PHE A 84 -19.66 10.26 -5.74
CA PHE A 84 -19.43 10.96 -6.99
C PHE A 84 -17.95 10.87 -7.37
N HIS A 85 -17.66 10.43 -8.60
CA HIS A 85 -16.30 10.24 -9.11
C HIS A 85 -16.24 10.63 -10.58
N PHE A 86 -15.17 11.32 -10.98
CA PHE A 86 -14.87 11.66 -12.37
C PHE A 86 -13.37 11.51 -12.60
N ASN A 87 -13.00 11.17 -13.84
CA ASN A 87 -11.61 11.15 -14.28
C ASN A 87 -11.52 11.97 -15.57
N ILE A 88 -10.71 13.03 -15.57
CA ILE A 88 -10.47 13.86 -16.75
C ILE A 88 -9.13 13.42 -17.33
N GLN A 89 -9.17 12.63 -18.40
CA GLN A 89 -7.99 12.45 -19.24
C GLN A 89 -7.76 13.74 -20.01
N ARG A 90 -6.68 14.45 -19.68
CA ARG A 90 -6.13 15.48 -20.57
C ARG A 90 -5.35 14.75 -21.66
N ALA A 91 -5.80 14.89 -22.90
CA ALA A 91 -5.08 14.49 -24.09
C ALA A 91 -3.80 15.33 -24.25
#